data_AF-A0A1H2EQ22-F1
#
_entry.id   AF-A0A1H2EQ22-F1
#
_cell.length_a   1.000
_cell.length_b   1.000
_cell.length_c   1.000
_cell.angle_alpha   90.00
_cell.angle_beta   90.00
_cell.angle_gamma   90.00
#
_symmetry.space_group_name_H-M   'P 1'
#
loop_
_entity.id
_entity.type
_entity.pdbx_description
1 polymer ?
#
loop_
_entity_poly.entity_id
_entity_poly.type
_entity_poly.pdbx_seq_one_letter_code
_entity_poly.pdbx_strand_id
1 'polypeptide(L)'
;MKTVEETRHERLLILRDEYGTVAALAKKLEKSYTQVSQWINRSVSTRNGQPRSINSESAREIEIKTNKPRGWMDQPVTQSQWEEELNMDQYALLSKFGERLKKMGDAELKATDKIIDGANDALRAGKGTDK
;
A
#
# COMPACT_ATOMS: atom_id res chain seq x y z
N MET A 1 11.51 -9.43 -12.44
CA MET A 1 11.76 -10.09 -11.15
C MET A 1 12.21 -9.01 -10.19
N LYS A 2 11.53 -8.82 -9.05
CA LYS A 2 11.93 -7.80 -8.07
C LYS A 2 13.18 -8.28 -7.32
N THR A 3 14.05 -7.36 -6.90
CA THR A 3 15.18 -7.70 -6.04
C THR A 3 14.72 -7.95 -4.59
N VAL A 4 15.58 -8.58 -3.79
CA VAL A 4 15.28 -8.80 -2.36
C VAL A 4 15.15 -7.48 -1.62
N GLU A 5 15.94 -6.47 -1.98
CA GLU A 5 15.88 -5.13 -1.42
C GLU A 5 14.56 -4.44 -1.75
N GLU A 6 14.04 -4.64 -2.96
CA GLU A 6 12.73 -4.13 -3.35
C GLU A 6 11.61 -4.77 -2.55
N THR A 7 11.64 -6.09 -2.39
CA THR A 7 10.69 -6.83 -1.56
C THR A 7 10.71 -6.36 -0.10
N ARG A 8 11.90 -6.18 0.48
CA ARG A 8 12.07 -5.68 1.86
C ARG A 8 11.50 -4.28 2.03
N HIS A 9 11.65 -3.43 1.03
CA HIS A 9 11.08 -2.09 1.05
C HIS A 9 9.56 -2.12 1.03
N GLU A 10 8.95 -2.93 0.18
CA GLU A 10 7.48 -3.09 0.14
C GLU A 10 6.94 -3.60 1.48
N ARG A 11 7.62 -4.60 2.06
CA ARG A 11 7.31 -5.12 3.41
C ARG A 11 7.45 -4.04 4.49
N LEU A 12 8.46 -3.17 4.38
CA LEU A 12 8.63 -2.05 5.30
C LEU A 12 7.51 -1.01 5.18
N LEU A 13 6.99 -0.76 3.98
CA LEU A 13 5.85 0.14 3.77
C LEU A 13 4.58 -0.42 4.42
N ILE A 14 4.34 -1.73 4.32
CA ILE A 14 3.24 -2.39 5.03
C ILE A 14 3.38 -2.18 6.54
N LEU A 15 4.58 -2.39 7.10
CA LEU A 15 4.82 -2.12 8.53
C LEU A 15 4.65 -0.64 8.88
N ARG A 16 4.99 0.30 8.00
CA ARG A 16 4.72 1.72 8.25
C ARG A 16 3.22 1.97 8.37
N ASP A 17 2.42 1.34 7.50
CA ASP A 17 0.97 1.51 7.46
C ASP A 17 0.29 0.83 8.67
N GLU A 18 0.70 -0.39 9.02
CA GLU A 18 0.22 -1.11 10.22
C GLU A 18 0.44 -0.29 11.52
N TYR A 19 1.57 0.44 11.61
CA TYR A 19 1.92 1.25 12.78
C TYR A 19 1.51 2.73 12.63
N GLY A 20 0.91 3.10 11.49
CA GLY A 20 0.38 4.43 11.15
C GLY A 20 1.43 5.50 10.84
N THR A 21 2.55 5.56 11.56
CA THR A 21 3.58 6.59 11.36
C THR A 21 5.00 6.05 11.39
N VAL A 22 5.90 6.72 10.65
CA VAL A 22 7.35 6.41 10.66
C VAL A 22 7.94 6.51 12.06
N ALA A 23 7.47 7.45 12.89
CA ALA A 23 7.92 7.61 14.27
C ALA A 23 7.47 6.44 15.16
N ALA A 24 6.22 5.99 15.02
CA ALA A 24 5.72 4.82 15.74
C ALA A 24 6.47 3.54 15.34
N LEU A 25 6.72 3.35 14.04
CA LEU A 25 7.51 2.23 13.53
C LEU A 25 8.96 2.30 14.06
N ALA A 26 9.61 3.45 14.00
CA ALA A 26 10.97 3.63 14.51
C ALA A 26 11.07 3.32 16.01
N LYS A 27 10.08 3.76 16.80
CA LYS A 27 9.99 3.44 18.22
C LYS A 27 9.84 1.93 18.44
N LYS A 28 9.00 1.25 17.66
CA LYS A 28 8.82 -0.22 17.76
C LYS A 28 10.09 -0.98 17.40
N LEU A 29 10.82 -0.51 16.38
CA LEU A 29 12.06 -1.11 15.90
C LEU A 29 13.28 -0.77 16.78
N GLU A 30 13.14 0.14 17.76
CA GLU A 30 14.24 0.68 18.55
C GLU A 30 15.37 1.25 17.65
N LYS A 31 14.99 1.88 16.54
CA LYS A 31 15.90 2.55 15.59
C LYS A 31 15.63 4.05 15.58
N SER A 32 16.60 4.82 15.07
CA SER A 32 16.39 6.26 14.88
C SER A 32 15.35 6.53 13.79
N TYR A 33 14.54 7.57 13.99
CA TYR A 33 13.57 8.03 12.98
C TYR A 33 14.24 8.23 11.61
N THR A 34 15.40 8.89 11.60
CA THR A 34 16.16 9.17 10.38
C THR A 34 16.54 7.90 9.64
N GLN A 35 16.97 6.85 10.34
CA GLN A 35 17.33 5.58 9.72
C GLN A 35 16.12 4.90 9.07
N VAL A 36 14.98 4.86 9.77
CA VAL A 36 13.74 4.27 9.21
C VAL A 36 13.19 5.10 8.06
N SER A 37 13.23 6.43 8.17
CA SER A 37 12.84 7.36 7.10
C SER A 37 13.73 7.18 5.85
N GLN A 38 15.04 7.01 6.02
CA GLN A 38 15.95 6.75 4.90
C GLN A 38 15.65 5.42 4.20
N TRP A 39 15.29 4.38 4.96
CA TRP A 39 14.86 3.10 4.38
C TRP A 39 13.54 3.24 3.62
N ILE A 40 12.54 3.94 4.17
CA ILE A 40 11.23 4.16 3.53
C ILE A 40 11.36 5.00 2.26
N ASN A 41 12.12 6.09 2.33
CA ASN A 41 12.31 7.01 1.21
C ASN A 41 13.39 6.55 0.23
N ARG A 42 14.03 5.41 0.50
CA ARG A 42 15.18 4.89 -0.28
C ARG A 42 16.23 5.97 -0.55
N SER A 43 16.54 6.78 0.47
CA SER A 43 17.42 7.94 0.30
C SER A 43 18.76 7.52 -0.29
N VAL A 44 19.24 8.26 -1.29
CA VAL A 44 20.48 7.94 -2.00
C VAL A 44 21.67 8.21 -1.07
N SER A 45 22.54 7.22 -0.93
CA SER A 45 23.78 7.37 -0.20
C SER A 45 24.78 8.19 -1.03
N THR A 46 25.23 9.30 -0.48
CA THR A 46 26.19 10.23 -1.12
C THR A 46 27.55 9.58 -1.41
N ARG A 47 27.88 8.47 -0.74
CA ARG A 47 29.17 7.77 -0.87
C ARG A 47 29.25 6.87 -2.11
N ASN A 48 28.15 6.25 -2.51
CA ASN A 48 28.13 5.21 -3.55
C ASN A 48 27.00 5.40 -4.57
N GLY A 49 26.19 6.46 -4.44
CA GLY A 49 25.07 6.75 -5.34
C GLY A 49 23.94 5.73 -5.31
N GLN A 50 23.95 4.78 -4.36
CA GLN A 50 22.95 3.73 -4.27
C GLN A 50 21.86 4.09 -3.24
N PRO A 51 20.58 3.78 -3.53
CA PRO A 51 19.50 3.91 -2.56
C PRO A 51 19.79 3.09 -1.29
N ARG A 52 19.52 3.65 -0.10
CA ARG A 52 19.65 2.87 1.14
C ARG A 52 18.64 1.74 1.18
N SER A 53 19.13 0.53 1.40
CA SER A 53 18.32 -0.68 1.55
C SER A 53 18.50 -1.30 2.93
N ILE A 54 17.58 -2.20 3.29
CA ILE A 54 17.63 -2.99 4.52
C ILE A 54 18.54 -4.19 4.26
N ASN A 55 19.63 -4.30 5.02
CA ASN A 55 20.52 -5.47 4.96
C ASN A 55 19.86 -6.70 5.63
N SER A 56 20.44 -7.88 5.42
CA SER A 56 19.83 -9.12 5.92
C SER A 56 19.72 -9.18 7.44
N GLU A 57 20.67 -8.59 8.17
CA GLU A 57 20.65 -8.53 9.64
C GLU A 57 19.50 -7.64 10.14
N SER A 58 19.39 -6.42 9.62
CA SER A 58 18.30 -5.49 9.95
C SER A 58 16.94 -6.07 9.56
N ALA A 59 16.85 -6.83 8.48
CA ALA A 59 15.61 -7.51 8.09
C ALA A 59 15.15 -8.51 9.17
N ARG A 60 16.07 -9.30 9.75
CA ARG A 60 15.74 -10.23 10.85
C ARG A 60 15.38 -9.50 12.15
N GLU A 61 16.09 -8.43 12.46
CA GLU A 61 15.73 -7.59 13.60
C GLU A 61 14.33 -7.01 13.47
N ILE A 62 13.98 -6.51 12.28
CA ILE A 62 12.64 -5.99 11.98
C ILE A 62 11.58 -7.09 12.18
N GLU A 63 11.80 -8.31 11.67
CA GLU A 63 10.89 -9.45 11.85
C GLU A 63 10.63 -9.74 13.33
N ILE A 64 11.70 -9.83 14.13
CA ILE A 64 11.60 -10.09 15.58
C ILE A 64 10.85 -8.96 16.29
N LYS A 65 11.25 -7.70 16.03
CA LYS A 65 10.65 -6.54 16.70
C LYS A 65 9.19 -6.34 16.31
N THR A 66 8.78 -6.70 15.11
CA THR A 66 7.39 -6.59 14.64
C THR A 66 6.58 -7.87 14.82
N ASN A 67 7.16 -8.89 15.45
CA ASN A 67 6.55 -10.20 15.67
C ASN A 67 6.08 -10.88 14.36
N LYS A 68 6.83 -10.67 13.28
CA LYS A 68 6.60 -11.33 11.99
C LYS A 68 7.43 -12.62 11.90
N PRO A 69 6.98 -13.63 11.14
CA PRO A 69 7.74 -14.85 10.94
C PRO A 69 9.12 -14.58 10.33
N ARG A 70 10.11 -15.42 10.66
CA ARG A 70 11.44 -15.35 10.05
C ARG A 70 11.33 -15.52 8.54
N GLY A 71 11.98 -14.66 7.78
CA GLY A 71 11.92 -14.66 6.31
C GLY A 71 10.79 -13.81 5.73
N TRP A 72 9.88 -13.28 6.54
CA TRP A 72 8.75 -12.47 6.08
C TRP A 72 9.19 -11.24 5.28
N MET A 73 10.29 -10.59 5.66
CA MET A 73 10.82 -9.43 4.94
C MET A 73 11.37 -9.77 3.55
N ASP A 74 11.70 -11.05 3.29
CA ASP A 74 12.21 -11.51 2.00
C ASP A 74 11.12 -12.14 1.12
N GLN A 75 9.91 -12.32 1.64
CA GLN A 75 8.80 -12.86 0.88
C GLN A 75 8.17 -11.76 0.02
N PRO A 76 8.04 -11.95 -1.31
CA PRO A 76 7.39 -10.98 -2.17
C PRO A 76 5.98 -10.71 -1.67
N VAL A 77 5.54 -9.46 -1.77
CA VAL A 77 4.16 -9.10 -1.44
C VAL A 77 3.27 -9.70 -2.53
N THR A 78 2.47 -10.70 -2.18
CA THR A 78 1.51 -11.31 -3.11
C THR A 78 0.27 -10.43 -3.19
N GLN A 79 -0.33 -10.36 -4.38
CA GLN A 79 -1.47 -9.49 -4.70
C GLN A 79 -2.66 -9.67 -3.73
N SER A 80 -2.81 -10.87 -3.17
CA SER A 80 -3.82 -11.23 -2.17
C SER A 80 -3.67 -10.51 -0.81
N GLN A 81 -2.49 -9.96 -0.48
CA GLN A 81 -2.30 -9.21 0.77
C GLN A 81 -2.85 -7.77 0.68
N TRP A 82 -3.21 -7.28 -0.51
CA TRP A 82 -3.74 -5.92 -0.71
C TRP A 82 -5.27 -5.90 -0.83
N GLU A 83 -5.92 -7.06 -0.91
CA GLU A 83 -7.38 -7.17 -1.03
C GLU A 83 -8.11 -7.16 0.32
N GLU A 84 -7.44 -7.53 1.42
CA GLU A 84 -8.04 -7.52 2.77
C GLU A 84 -7.96 -6.14 3.47
N GLU A 85 -6.93 -5.35 3.22
CA GLU A 85 -6.67 -4.09 3.96
C GLU A 85 -7.19 -2.82 3.27
N LEU A 86 -7.39 -2.82 1.95
CA LEU A 86 -7.84 -1.63 1.19
C LEU A 86 -9.36 -1.51 1.04
N ASN A 87 -10.15 -2.44 1.59
CA ASN A 87 -11.55 -2.54 1.21
C ASN A 87 -12.54 -2.67 2.38
N MET A 88 -12.18 -2.50 3.65
CA MET A 88 -13.18 -2.57 4.72
C MET A 88 -14.19 -1.40 4.73
N ASP A 89 -13.76 -0.16 4.49
CA ASP A 89 -14.68 0.99 4.41
C ASP A 89 -15.40 1.08 3.05
N GLN A 90 -14.72 0.71 1.96
CA GLN A 90 -15.33 0.68 0.63
C GLN A 90 -16.28 -0.51 0.44
N TYR A 91 -16.01 -1.71 0.98
CA TYR A 91 -16.98 -2.80 0.98
C TYR A 91 -18.22 -2.45 1.79
N ALA A 92 -18.11 -1.77 2.94
CA ALA A 92 -19.31 -1.36 3.68
C ALA A 92 -20.20 -0.42 2.85
N LEU A 93 -19.59 0.51 2.07
CA LEU A 93 -20.31 1.39 1.16
C LEU A 93 -20.85 0.64 -0.07
N LEU A 94 -20.04 -0.22 -0.71
CA LEU A 94 -20.40 -1.03 -1.87
C LEU A 94 -21.47 -2.07 -1.54
N SER A 95 -21.45 -2.66 -0.35
CA SER A 95 -22.48 -3.57 0.15
C SER A 95 -23.79 -2.81 0.40
N LYS A 96 -23.75 -1.64 1.05
CA LYS A 96 -24.94 -0.76 1.21
C LYS A 96 -25.47 -0.28 -0.15
N PHE A 97 -24.58 0.00 -1.09
CA PHE A 97 -24.94 0.38 -2.45
C PHE A 97 -25.57 -0.80 -3.20
N GLY A 98 -24.99 -2.00 -3.11
CA GLY A 98 -25.55 -3.22 -3.70
C GLY A 98 -26.92 -3.60 -3.12
N GLU A 99 -27.14 -3.43 -1.82
CA GLU A 99 -28.46 -3.58 -1.21
C GLU A 99 -29.46 -2.52 -1.68
N ARG A 100 -29.00 -1.29 -1.92
CA ARG A 100 -29.82 -0.22 -2.50
C ARG A 100 -30.20 -0.53 -3.94
N LEU A 101 -29.26 -0.97 -4.79
CA LEU A 101 -29.51 -1.35 -6.18
C LEU A 101 -30.54 -2.48 -6.29
N LYS A 102 -30.49 -3.48 -5.39
CA LYS A 102 -31.51 -4.55 -5.33
C LYS A 102 -32.92 -4.06 -5.00
N LYS A 103 -33.04 -2.86 -4.42
CA LYS A 103 -34.31 -2.23 -4.03
C LYS A 103 -34.75 -1.14 -5.02
N MET A 104 -33.95 -0.85 -6.04
CA MET A 104 -34.24 0.15 -7.07
C MET A 104 -34.99 -0.50 -8.24
N GLY A 105 -35.88 0.25 -8.89
CA GLY A 105 -36.58 -0.19 -10.11
C GLY A 105 -35.77 0.02 -11.38
N ASP A 106 -36.15 -0.63 -12.49
CA ASP A 106 -35.41 -0.66 -13.76
C ASP A 106 -35.07 0.73 -14.35
N ALA A 107 -35.92 1.73 -14.11
CA ALA A 107 -35.71 3.10 -14.59
C ALA A 107 -34.57 3.82 -13.83
N GLU A 108 -34.42 3.51 -12.54
CA GLU A 108 -33.39 4.13 -11.69
C GLU A 108 -32.02 3.46 -11.90
N LEU A 109 -32.00 2.15 -12.16
CA LEU A 109 -30.77 1.40 -12.53
C LEU A 109 -30.15 1.95 -13.83
N LYS A 110 -30.98 2.25 -14.85
CA LYS A 110 -30.51 2.87 -16.10
C LYS A 110 -29.95 4.28 -15.91
N ALA A 111 -30.47 5.04 -14.95
CA ALA A 111 -29.95 6.36 -14.63
C ALA A 111 -28.59 6.27 -13.93
N THR A 112 -28.38 5.28 -13.05
CA THR A 112 -27.08 5.04 -12.40
C THR A 112 -26.00 4.59 -13.37
N ASP A 113 -26.32 3.71 -14.33
CA ASP A 113 -25.36 3.28 -15.35
C ASP A 113 -24.85 4.46 -16.19
N LYS A 114 -25.74 5.36 -16.59
CA LYS A 114 -25.39 6.55 -17.36
C LYS A 114 -24.46 7.51 -16.59
N ILE A 115 -24.62 7.59 -15.27
CA ILE A 115 -23.74 8.41 -14.41
C ILE A 115 -22.35 7.76 -14.31
N ILE A 116 -22.29 6.43 -14.18
CA ILE A 116 -21.03 5.68 -14.11
C ILE A 116 -20.27 5.79 -15.43
N ASP A 117 -20.95 5.64 -16.56
CA ASP A 117 -20.36 5.79 -17.89
C ASP A 117 -19.81 7.20 -18.10
N GLY A 118 -20.59 8.24 -17.73
CA GLY A 118 -20.13 9.63 -17.81
C GLY A 118 -18.92 9.94 -16.93
N ALA A 119 -18.84 9.35 -15.74
CA ALA A 119 -17.69 9.49 -14.85
C ALA A 119 -16.43 8.82 -15.42
N ASN A 120 -16.59 7.62 -16.01
CA ASN A 120 -15.49 6.89 -16.65
C ASN A 120 -14.98 7.61 -17.90
N ASP A 121 -15.87 8.19 -18.69
CA ASP A 121 -15.52 8.97 -19.87
C ASP A 121 -14.77 10.25 -19.49
N ALA A 122 -15.18 10.95 -18.42
CA ALA A 122 -14.46 12.12 -17.90
C ALA A 122 -13.06 11.76 -17.38
N LEU A 123 -12.92 10.62 -16.69
CA LEU A 123 -11.63 10.09 -16.22
C LEU A 123 -10.70 9.72 -17.38
N ARG A 124 -11.24 9.19 -18.48
CA ARG A 124 -10.48 8.87 -19.70
C ARG A 124 -10.07 10.13 -20.45
N ALA A 125 -10.94 11.13 -20.53
CA ALA A 125 -10.66 12.41 -21.19
C ALA A 125 -9.59 13.24 -20.47
N GLY A 126 -9.56 13.22 -19.13
CA GLY A 126 -8.58 13.97 -18.33
C GLY A 126 -7.13 13.44 -18.39
N LYS A 127 -6.90 12.24 -18.93
CA LYS A 127 -5.54 11.68 -19.09
C LYS A 127 -4.88 12.01 -20.44
N GLY A 128 -5.53 12.82 -21.29
CA GLY A 128 -5.09 13.11 -22.66
C GLY A 128 -4.51 14.50 -22.92
N THR A 129 -4.32 15.35 -21.91
CA THR A 129 -3.78 16.70 -22.10
C THR A 129 -2.68 17.00 -21.08
N ASP A 130 -1.49 16.49 -21.33
CA ASP A 130 -0.25 17.22 -21.05
C ASP A 130 0.68 16.95 -22.23
N LYS A 131 0.87 17.99 -23.06
CA LYS A 131 1.85 18.05 -24.15
C LYS A 131 3.18 18.53 -23.60
#